data_AF-A0A914UQD5-F1
#
_entry.id   AF-A0A914UQD5-F1
#
_cell.length_a   1.000
_cell.length_b   1.000
_cell.length_c   1.000
_cell.angle_alpha   90.00
_cell.angle_beta   90.00
_cell.angle_gamma   90.00
#
_symmetry.space_group_name_H-M   'P 1'
#
loop_
_entity.id
_entity.type
_entity.pdbx_description
1 polymer ?
#
loop_
_entity_poly.entity_id
_entity_poly.type
_entity_poly.pdbx_seq_one_letter_code
_entity_poly.pdbx_strand_id
1 'polypeptide(L)'
;MVFRKAAKYVRLSNESDMNRVVELMTKHWDLVKPEIKPGVILSVVGGGGHFRLSDSRKKAIFDEGLIKVIEMTNGWILSQGMNSGVSKAVGDAVREGQSFQLDPSGEITRTIHCVGITPWNIIKGRDDLIVSDPEKTKTTEVRYRVDQLPSLYTLNPDHSHFLFIDDGYAYEEENTEKLQTALEANSIVEFQAKLEKQLRIINYPVICLLIDGDYKSFIRIRASLQKDTSVLICKGTGQMADVLAEAVTFFRTKSDSLGEREFHKHLESVIEENNFV
;
A
#
# COMPACT_ATOMS: atom_id res chain seq x y z
N MET A 1 -11.25 5.93 -23.42
CA MET A 1 -11.53 7.10 -22.56
C MET A 1 -10.88 6.81 -21.21
N VAL A 2 -9.92 7.61 -20.75
CA VAL A 2 -9.32 7.41 -19.42
C VAL A 2 -10.24 8.09 -18.42
N PHE A 3 -11.05 7.31 -17.71
CA PHE A 3 -11.88 7.82 -16.64
C PHE A 3 -10.98 8.21 -15.45
N ARG A 4 -11.02 9.48 -15.06
CA ARG A 4 -10.33 9.97 -13.85
C ARG A 4 -11.36 10.59 -12.92
N LYS A 5 -11.83 9.81 -11.95
CA LYS A 5 -12.56 10.33 -10.80
C LYS A 5 -11.57 11.08 -9.90
N ALA A 6 -11.96 12.24 -9.38
CA ALA A 6 -11.12 12.97 -8.43
C ALA A 6 -10.86 12.11 -7.18
N ALA A 7 -9.59 12.07 -6.75
CA ALA A 7 -9.23 11.39 -5.51
C ALA A 7 -9.49 12.32 -4.31
N LYS A 8 -10.05 11.78 -3.23
CA LYS A 8 -10.15 12.51 -1.95
C LYS A 8 -8.83 12.39 -1.20
N TYR A 9 -8.37 13.43 -0.52
CA TYR A 9 -7.13 13.33 0.27
C TYR A 9 -7.21 14.14 1.56
N VAL A 10 -6.31 13.83 2.50
CA VAL A 10 -6.09 14.60 3.72
C VAL A 10 -4.62 14.53 4.11
N ARG A 11 -4.07 15.63 4.65
CA ARG A 11 -2.78 15.64 5.35
C ARG A 11 -3.01 15.46 6.85
N LEU A 12 -2.32 14.50 7.45
CA LEU A 12 -2.46 14.08 8.83
C LEU A 12 -1.09 14.09 9.51
N SER A 13 -1.05 14.43 10.80
CA SER A 13 0.13 14.12 11.61
C SER A 13 0.28 12.60 11.74
N ASN A 14 1.51 12.10 11.79
CA ASN A 14 1.84 10.71 12.15
C ASN A 14 1.31 10.28 13.54
N GLU A 15 0.93 11.24 14.40
CA GLU A 15 0.36 11.01 15.73
C GLU A 15 -1.18 11.13 15.76
N SER A 16 -1.82 11.34 14.61
CA SER A 16 -3.28 11.51 14.54
C SER A 16 -4.05 10.34 15.18
N ASP A 17 -5.15 10.64 15.89
CA ASP A 17 -6.00 9.64 16.53
C ASP A 17 -6.64 8.70 15.49
N MET A 18 -6.32 7.41 15.58
CA MET A 18 -6.81 6.37 14.68
C MET A 18 -8.34 6.26 14.66
N ASN A 19 -9.03 6.57 15.76
CA ASN A 19 -10.50 6.58 15.77
C ASN A 19 -11.04 7.62 14.79
N ARG A 20 -10.43 8.81 14.78
CA ARG A 20 -10.83 9.92 13.90
C ARG A 20 -10.41 9.65 12.45
N VAL A 21 -9.25 9.03 12.24
CA VAL A 21 -8.80 8.61 10.89
C VAL A 21 -9.77 7.59 10.30
N VAL A 22 -10.16 6.57 11.06
CA VAL A 22 -11.10 5.56 10.59
C VAL A 22 -12.52 6.12 10.46
N GLU A 23 -12.94 7.04 11.32
CA GLU A 23 -14.21 7.78 11.15
C GLU A 23 -14.22 8.60 9.85
N LEU A 24 -13.13 9.32 9.55
CA LEU A 24 -12.97 10.03 8.27
C LEU A 24 -13.15 9.09 7.09
N MET A 25 -12.41 7.99 7.08
CA MET A 25 -12.46 6.98 6.03
C MET A 25 -13.87 6.39 5.85
N THR A 26 -14.52 6.02 6.94
CA THR A 26 -15.78 5.27 6.87
C THR A 26 -17.01 6.13 6.73
N LYS A 27 -17.10 7.27 7.45
CA LYS A 27 -18.29 8.13 7.48
C LYS A 27 -18.19 9.34 6.57
N HIS A 28 -17.02 9.97 6.47
CA HIS A 28 -16.88 11.23 5.72
C HIS A 28 -16.42 11.00 4.28
N TRP A 29 -15.73 9.89 4.02
CA TRP A 29 -15.37 9.46 2.67
C TRP A 29 -16.32 8.43 2.09
N ASP A 30 -17.26 7.92 2.89
CA ASP A 30 -18.27 6.92 2.51
C ASP A 30 -17.64 5.63 1.98
N LEU A 31 -16.48 5.23 2.51
CA LEU A 31 -15.86 3.96 2.14
C LEU A 31 -16.71 2.77 2.60
N VAL A 32 -17.42 2.91 3.74
CA VAL A 32 -18.41 1.93 4.22
C VAL A 32 -19.79 2.52 4.02
N LYS A 33 -20.66 1.79 3.31
CA LYS A 33 -22.08 2.11 3.29
C LYS A 33 -22.81 1.30 4.37
N PRO A 34 -23.89 1.82 4.98
CA PRO A 34 -24.62 1.10 6.03
C PRO A 34 -25.01 -0.34 5.65
N GLU A 35 -25.28 -0.57 4.36
CA GLU A 35 -25.74 -1.86 3.82
C GLU A 35 -24.61 -2.75 3.27
N ILE A 36 -23.40 -2.20 3.12
CA ILE A 36 -22.27 -2.89 2.48
C ILE A 36 -21.03 -2.69 3.35
N LYS A 37 -20.72 -3.71 4.14
CA LYS A 37 -19.47 -3.81 4.90
C LYS A 37 -18.39 -4.49 4.06
N PRO A 38 -17.13 -4.03 4.12
CA PRO A 38 -16.04 -4.71 3.45
C PRO A 38 -15.79 -6.09 4.08
N GLY A 39 -15.79 -7.13 3.26
CA GLY A 39 -15.45 -8.48 3.67
C GLY A 39 -13.95 -8.69 3.89
N VAL A 40 -13.10 -7.87 3.25
CA VAL A 40 -11.65 -7.81 3.51
C VAL A 40 -11.08 -6.45 3.13
N ILE A 41 -10.06 -6.01 3.85
CA ILE A 41 -9.19 -4.91 3.48
C ILE A 41 -7.81 -5.50 3.22
N LEU A 42 -7.32 -5.36 2.00
CA LEU A 42 -5.99 -5.85 1.62
C LEU A 42 -4.98 -4.72 1.78
N SER A 43 -4.10 -4.84 2.77
CA SER A 43 -2.95 -3.94 2.92
C SER A 43 -1.77 -4.47 2.13
N VAL A 44 -1.60 -3.98 0.90
CA VAL A 44 -0.54 -4.43 -0.01
C VAL A 44 0.80 -3.81 0.39
N VAL A 45 1.78 -4.67 0.63
CA VAL A 45 3.15 -4.32 1.00
C VAL A 45 4.09 -4.87 -0.06
N GLY A 46 5.06 -4.05 -0.48
CA GLY A 46 6.03 -4.44 -1.49
C GLY A 46 7.00 -3.31 -1.82
N GLY A 47 7.96 -3.61 -2.69
CA GLY A 47 9.10 -2.74 -2.98
C GLY A 47 8.69 -1.45 -3.69
N GLY A 48 9.32 -0.33 -3.31
CA GLY A 48 9.09 0.98 -3.93
C GLY A 48 9.80 1.16 -5.28
N GLY A 49 10.83 0.35 -5.55
CA GLY A 49 11.66 0.39 -6.76
C GLY A 49 10.98 -0.12 -8.04
N HIS A 50 11.76 -0.60 -9.01
CA HIS A 50 11.19 -1.18 -10.23
C HIS A 50 10.66 -2.60 -9.98
N PHE A 51 9.44 -2.69 -9.46
CA PHE A 51 8.71 -3.95 -9.42
C PHE A 51 8.31 -4.35 -10.85
N ARG A 52 8.75 -5.52 -11.29
CA ARG A 52 8.27 -6.18 -12.49
C ARG A 52 8.09 -7.65 -12.18
N LEU A 53 6.83 -8.12 -12.20
CA LEU A 53 6.59 -9.53 -12.43
C LEU A 53 7.11 -9.83 -13.83
N SER A 54 8.28 -10.47 -13.89
CA SER A 54 9.02 -10.73 -15.14
C SER A 54 8.23 -11.56 -16.15
N ASP A 55 7.22 -12.28 -15.66
CA ASP A 55 6.27 -13.05 -16.44
C ASP A 55 4.92 -12.29 -16.54
N SER A 56 4.56 -11.91 -17.76
CA SER A 56 3.28 -11.22 -18.06
C SER A 56 2.06 -12.04 -17.64
N ARG A 57 2.15 -13.37 -17.64
CA ARG A 57 1.09 -14.26 -17.15
C ARG A 57 0.94 -14.15 -15.65
N LYS A 58 2.03 -14.14 -14.89
CA LYS A 58 1.99 -13.95 -13.43
C LYS A 58 1.40 -12.58 -13.08
N LYS A 59 1.75 -11.54 -13.86
CA LYS A 59 1.15 -10.22 -13.70
C LYS A 59 -0.36 -10.25 -13.92
N ALA A 60 -0.83 -10.83 -15.02
CA ALA A 60 -2.25 -10.94 -15.30
C ALA A 60 -3.01 -11.70 -14.20
N ILE A 61 -2.45 -12.82 -13.72
CA ILE A 61 -3.03 -13.60 -12.61
C ILE A 61 -3.11 -12.77 -11.33
N PHE A 62 -2.05 -12.00 -11.04
CA PHE A 62 -2.03 -11.12 -9.87
C PHE A 62 -3.10 -10.02 -9.96
N ASP A 63 -3.14 -9.30 -11.08
CA ASP A 63 -4.07 -8.19 -11.28
C ASP A 63 -5.52 -8.70 -11.23
N GLU A 64 -5.85 -9.76 -11.97
CA GLU A 64 -7.18 -10.39 -11.97
C GLU A 64 -7.56 -10.89 -10.57
N GLY A 65 -6.64 -11.57 -9.89
CA GLY A 65 -6.86 -12.11 -8.55
C GLY A 65 -7.14 -11.00 -7.52
N LEU A 66 -6.35 -9.93 -7.55
CA LEU A 66 -6.51 -8.78 -6.66
C LEU A 66 -7.90 -8.14 -6.86
N ILE A 67 -8.27 -7.82 -8.10
CA ILE A 67 -9.55 -7.18 -8.41
C ILE A 67 -10.71 -8.09 -8.07
N LYS A 68 -10.63 -9.38 -8.43
CA LYS A 68 -11.68 -10.36 -8.14
C LYS A 68 -11.95 -10.51 -6.65
N VAL A 69 -10.92 -10.55 -5.80
CA VAL A 69 -11.11 -10.62 -4.33
C VAL A 69 -11.84 -9.38 -3.83
N ILE A 70 -11.43 -8.19 -4.28
CA ILE A 70 -12.03 -6.92 -3.89
C ILE A 70 -13.50 -6.84 -4.34
N GLU A 71 -13.79 -7.28 -5.56
CA GLU A 71 -15.15 -7.35 -6.10
C GLU A 71 -16.04 -8.35 -5.35
N MET A 72 -15.55 -9.55 -5.08
CA MET A 72 -16.32 -10.59 -4.40
C MET A 72 -16.65 -10.22 -2.94
N THR A 73 -15.78 -9.44 -2.30
CA THR A 73 -15.89 -9.16 -0.85
C THR A 73 -16.38 -7.76 -0.52
N ASN A 74 -16.59 -6.88 -1.50
CA ASN A 74 -16.76 -5.43 -1.24
C ASN A 74 -15.58 -4.82 -0.49
N GLY A 75 -14.40 -5.39 -0.68
CA GLY A 75 -13.18 -5.00 0.01
C GLY A 75 -12.58 -3.71 -0.52
N TRP A 76 -11.55 -3.23 0.18
CA TRP A 76 -10.72 -2.10 -0.27
C TRP A 76 -9.25 -2.48 -0.24
N ILE A 77 -8.44 -1.69 -0.95
CA ILE A 77 -7.00 -1.84 -1.01
C ILE A 77 -6.35 -0.69 -0.25
N LEU A 78 -5.39 -1.01 0.62
CA LEU A 78 -4.43 -0.04 1.16
C LEU A 78 -3.08 -0.28 0.48
N SER A 79 -2.40 0.77 0.07
CA SER A 79 -1.06 0.70 -0.52
C SER A 79 -0.23 1.94 -0.17
N GLN A 80 1.03 2.00 -0.62
CA GLN A 80 1.86 3.21 -0.45
C GLN A 80 1.37 4.42 -1.27
N GLY A 81 0.59 4.21 -2.33
CA GLY A 81 0.03 5.30 -3.15
C GLY A 81 1.00 5.94 -4.15
N MET A 82 2.24 5.47 -4.27
CA MET A 82 3.22 5.98 -5.23
C MET A 82 3.07 5.39 -6.62
N ASN A 83 3.46 6.17 -7.64
CA ASN A 83 3.45 5.80 -9.05
C ASN A 83 4.70 4.98 -9.47
N SER A 84 5.18 4.14 -8.55
CA SER A 84 6.31 3.22 -8.77
C SER A 84 6.06 1.89 -8.04
N GLY A 85 6.91 0.90 -8.33
CA GLY A 85 6.91 -0.37 -7.60
C GLY A 85 5.58 -1.12 -7.58
N VAL A 86 5.34 -1.80 -6.46
CA VAL A 86 4.12 -2.60 -6.26
C VAL A 86 2.87 -1.70 -6.26
N SER A 87 2.97 -0.48 -5.72
CA SER A 87 1.86 0.49 -5.72
C SER A 87 1.42 0.88 -7.14
N LYS A 88 2.35 1.02 -8.08
CA LYS A 88 2.04 1.21 -9.50
C LYS A 88 1.28 0.03 -10.09
N ALA A 89 1.70 -1.20 -9.80
CA ALA A 89 1.04 -2.40 -10.28
C ALA A 89 -0.39 -2.52 -9.72
N VAL A 90 -0.57 -2.23 -8.43
CA VAL A 90 -1.91 -2.12 -7.81
C VAL A 90 -2.77 -1.08 -8.52
N GLY A 91 -2.24 0.12 -8.78
CA GLY A 91 -2.97 1.16 -9.51
C GLY A 91 -3.34 0.73 -10.93
N ASP A 92 -2.44 0.06 -11.64
CA ASP A 92 -2.73 -0.48 -12.98
C ASP A 92 -3.85 -1.53 -12.94
N ALA A 93 -3.84 -2.44 -11.96
CA ALA A 93 -4.91 -3.41 -11.75
C ALA A 93 -6.24 -2.72 -11.41
N VAL A 94 -6.22 -1.70 -10.54
CA VAL A 94 -7.43 -0.93 -10.17
C VAL A 94 -8.00 -0.20 -11.37
N ARG A 95 -7.17 0.41 -12.22
CA ARG A 95 -7.62 1.08 -13.45
C ARG A 95 -8.31 0.11 -14.41
N GLU A 96 -7.73 -1.06 -14.59
CA GLU A 96 -8.29 -2.11 -15.44
C GLU A 96 -9.61 -2.64 -14.85
N GLY A 97 -9.61 -3.03 -13.57
CA GLY A 97 -10.82 -3.48 -12.86
C GLY A 97 -11.95 -2.46 -12.89
N GLN A 98 -11.64 -1.19 -12.61
CA GLN A 98 -12.61 -0.10 -12.58
C GLN A 98 -13.25 0.15 -13.97
N SER A 99 -12.54 -0.15 -15.06
CA SER A 99 -13.06 -0.03 -16.43
C SER A 99 -14.17 -1.04 -16.75
N PHE A 100 -14.22 -2.17 -16.05
CA PHE A 100 -15.30 -3.16 -16.15
C PHE A 100 -16.52 -2.81 -15.28
N GLN A 101 -16.41 -1.80 -14.42
CA GLN A 101 -17.48 -1.37 -13.50
C GLN A 101 -18.21 -0.13 -14.03
N LEU A 102 -18.38 -0.06 -15.35
CA LEU A 102 -19.08 1.03 -16.04
C LEU A 102 -20.38 0.48 -16.65
N ASP A 103 -21.47 1.23 -16.50
CA ASP A 103 -22.71 0.92 -17.20
C ASP A 103 -22.62 1.36 -18.69
N PRO A 104 -23.62 1.03 -19.54
CA PRO A 104 -23.62 1.45 -20.94
C PRO A 104 -23.59 2.98 -21.16
N SER A 105 -23.94 3.77 -20.14
CA SER A 105 -23.85 5.25 -20.19
C SER A 105 -22.45 5.77 -19.80
N GLY A 106 -21.56 4.88 -19.33
CA GLY A 106 -20.22 5.22 -18.87
C GLY A 106 -20.16 5.64 -17.41
N GLU A 107 -21.24 5.46 -16.65
CA GLU A 107 -21.29 5.78 -15.23
C GLU A 107 -20.75 4.61 -14.39
N ILE A 108 -20.06 4.95 -13.30
CA ILE A 108 -19.46 3.96 -12.40
C ILE A 108 -20.58 3.27 -11.61
N THR A 109 -20.80 1.99 -11.89
CA THR A 109 -21.74 1.14 -11.13
C THR A 109 -21.18 0.77 -9.76
N ARG A 110 -19.86 0.60 -9.69
CA ARG A 110 -19.15 0.24 -8.46
C ARG A 110 -17.75 0.84 -8.43
N THR A 111 -17.45 1.59 -7.36
CA THR A 111 -16.11 2.14 -7.16
C THR A 111 -15.23 1.10 -6.46
N ILE A 112 -14.03 0.86 -7.00
CA ILE A 112 -12.96 0.13 -6.32
C ILE A 112 -12.24 1.13 -5.41
N HIS A 113 -12.32 0.90 -4.10
CA HIS A 113 -11.66 1.76 -3.12
C HIS A 113 -10.20 1.35 -2.96
N CYS A 114 -9.29 2.26 -3.32
CA CYS A 114 -7.85 2.08 -3.23
C CYS A 114 -7.26 3.32 -2.54
N VAL A 115 -6.74 3.13 -1.33
CA VAL A 115 -6.27 4.19 -0.44
C VAL A 115 -4.75 4.17 -0.39
N GLY A 116 -4.12 5.25 -0.84
CA GLY A 116 -2.69 5.47 -0.71
C GLY A 116 -2.37 6.04 0.67
N ILE A 117 -1.40 5.44 1.36
CA ILE A 117 -0.89 5.96 2.64
C ILE A 117 0.56 6.35 2.41
N THR A 118 0.77 7.66 2.27
CA THR A 118 1.99 8.21 1.65
C THR A 118 2.63 9.24 2.57
N PRO A 119 3.95 9.20 2.80
CA PRO A 119 4.62 10.28 3.51
C PRO A 119 4.49 11.61 2.74
N TRP A 120 4.03 12.66 3.41
CA TRP A 120 3.76 13.96 2.79
C TRP A 120 5.03 14.59 2.18
N ASN A 121 6.13 14.39 2.89
CA ASN A 121 7.40 15.03 2.68
C ASN A 121 8.14 14.56 1.40
N ILE A 122 7.86 13.36 0.90
CA ILE A 122 8.49 12.82 -0.32
C ILE A 122 7.67 13.06 -1.59
N ILE A 123 6.48 13.67 -1.48
CA ILE A 123 5.61 13.90 -2.63
C ILE A 123 6.18 15.05 -3.46
N LYS A 124 6.65 14.72 -4.67
CA LYS A 124 7.03 15.70 -5.68
C LYS A 124 5.80 16.51 -6.09
N GLY A 125 5.91 17.83 -6.09
CA GLY A 125 4.78 18.73 -6.43
C GLY A 125 3.71 18.82 -5.34
N ARG A 126 4.04 18.50 -4.08
CA ARG A 126 3.09 18.58 -2.94
C ARG A 126 2.47 19.97 -2.75
N ASP A 127 3.14 21.03 -3.18
CA ASP A 127 2.62 22.40 -3.05
C ASP A 127 1.34 22.62 -3.88
N ASP A 128 1.17 21.88 -4.99
CA ASP A 128 -0.07 21.88 -5.78
C ASP A 128 -1.28 21.33 -5.00
N LEU A 129 -1.04 20.61 -3.89
CA LEU A 129 -2.06 20.02 -3.02
C LEU A 129 -2.41 20.92 -1.82
N ILE A 130 -1.77 22.09 -1.68
CA ILE A 130 -2.02 23.01 -0.57
C ILE A 130 -3.12 23.99 -0.97
N VAL A 131 -4.23 23.99 -0.22
CA VAL A 131 -5.30 24.99 -0.35
C VAL A 131 -5.14 26.01 0.78
N SER A 132 -4.78 27.25 0.43
CA SER A 132 -4.47 28.31 1.41
C SER A 132 -5.66 28.80 2.22
N ASP A 133 -6.89 28.59 1.75
CA ASP A 133 -8.14 29.03 2.38
C ASP A 133 -8.80 27.85 3.12
N PRO A 134 -8.74 27.79 4.47
CA PRO A 134 -9.27 26.68 5.25
C PRO A 134 -10.75 26.39 4.99
N GLU A 135 -11.55 27.44 4.76
CA GLU A 135 -13.00 27.33 4.54
C GLU A 135 -13.33 26.65 3.21
N LYS A 136 -12.40 26.67 2.24
CA LYS A 136 -12.58 26.08 0.91
C LYS A 136 -11.94 24.71 0.74
N THR A 137 -11.17 24.24 1.71
CA THR A 137 -10.44 22.96 1.64
C THR A 137 -11.31 21.76 1.25
N LYS A 138 -12.60 21.75 1.63
CA LYS A 138 -13.54 20.67 1.30
C LYS A 138 -14.14 20.74 -0.09
N THR A 139 -14.12 21.91 -0.72
CA THR A 139 -14.83 22.19 -1.98
C THR A 139 -13.90 22.52 -3.14
N THR A 140 -12.64 22.86 -2.86
CA THR A 140 -11.64 23.20 -3.87
C THR A 140 -11.06 21.94 -4.50
N GLU A 141 -11.26 21.79 -5.80
CA GLU A 141 -10.51 20.84 -6.61
C GLU A 141 -9.10 21.37 -6.87
N VAL A 142 -8.11 20.51 -6.66
CA VAL A 142 -6.70 20.79 -6.97
C VAL A 142 -6.25 19.94 -8.15
N ARG A 143 -5.30 20.45 -8.94
CA ARG A 143 -4.70 19.71 -10.04
C ARG A 143 -3.29 19.31 -9.69
N TYR A 144 -3.08 18.01 -9.52
CA TYR A 144 -1.76 17.44 -9.31
C TYR A 144 -1.19 16.89 -10.61
N ARG A 145 0.04 17.27 -10.96
CA ARG A 145 0.72 16.76 -12.16
C ARG A 145 1.46 15.47 -11.84
N VAL A 146 1.13 14.41 -12.57
CA VAL A 146 1.84 13.13 -12.53
C VAL A 146 2.85 13.08 -13.66
N ASP A 147 4.06 12.59 -13.37
CA ASP A 147 5.10 12.36 -14.38
C ASP A 147 4.63 11.32 -15.43
N GLN A 148 5.08 11.46 -16.68
CA GLN A 148 4.71 10.51 -17.75
C GLN A 148 5.32 9.12 -17.54
N LEU A 149 6.49 9.07 -16.90
CA LEU A 149 7.18 7.83 -16.55
C LEU A 149 6.96 7.52 -15.05
N PRO A 150 6.99 6.23 -14.65
CA PRO A 150 6.96 5.85 -13.25
C PRO A 150 8.05 6.57 -12.46
N SER A 151 7.68 7.17 -11.34
CA SER A 151 8.54 8.01 -10.51
C SER A 151 8.28 7.69 -9.04
N LEU A 152 9.37 7.51 -8.28
CA LEU A 152 9.34 7.12 -6.85
C LEU A 152 8.63 8.16 -5.97
N TYR A 153 8.50 9.39 -6.46
CA TYR A 153 8.05 10.55 -5.68
C TYR A 153 6.71 11.10 -6.14
N THR A 154 6.08 10.52 -7.17
CA THR A 154 4.78 10.99 -7.68
C THR A 154 3.65 10.10 -7.22
N LEU A 155 2.49 10.69 -6.95
CA LEU A 155 1.28 9.96 -6.58
C LEU A 155 0.74 9.14 -7.76
N ASN A 156 0.23 7.94 -7.46
CA ASN A 156 -0.40 7.08 -8.45
C ASN A 156 -1.80 7.60 -8.82
N PRO A 157 -2.10 7.85 -10.11
CA PRO A 157 -3.36 8.47 -10.53
C PRO A 157 -4.59 7.57 -10.41
N ASP A 158 -4.40 6.27 -10.14
CA ASP A 158 -5.46 5.26 -10.14
C ASP A 158 -5.93 4.91 -8.72
N HIS A 159 -5.40 5.60 -7.70
CA HIS A 159 -5.93 5.53 -6.33
C HIS A 159 -7.11 6.49 -6.16
N SER A 160 -8.11 6.07 -5.39
CA SER A 160 -9.32 6.89 -5.14
C SER A 160 -9.19 7.78 -3.92
N HIS A 161 -8.30 7.45 -2.97
CA HIS A 161 -8.12 8.21 -1.75
C HIS A 161 -6.64 8.28 -1.33
N PHE A 162 -6.26 9.33 -0.60
CA PHE A 162 -4.92 9.46 -0.04
C PHE A 162 -4.92 9.96 1.42
N LEU A 163 -4.17 9.26 2.27
CA LEU A 163 -3.76 9.70 3.58
C LEU A 163 -2.30 10.15 3.50
N PHE A 164 -2.05 11.45 3.52
CA PHE A 164 -0.70 12.00 3.56
C PHE A 164 -0.22 12.11 5.00
N ILE A 165 0.83 11.39 5.34
CA ILE A 165 1.35 11.32 6.70
C ILE A 165 2.53 12.26 6.84
N ASP A 166 2.40 13.21 7.75
CA ASP A 166 3.37 14.25 8.00
C ASP A 166 3.94 14.10 9.41
N ASP A 167 5.25 13.98 9.50
CA ASP A 167 6.00 13.90 10.75
C ASP A 167 6.74 15.21 11.06
N GLY A 168 6.48 16.27 10.28
CA GLY A 168 7.04 17.61 10.49
C GLY A 168 8.45 17.80 9.95
N TYR A 169 9.09 16.76 9.39
CA TYR A 169 10.40 16.88 8.78
C TYR A 169 10.30 17.38 7.34
N ALA A 170 11.02 18.46 7.04
CA ALA A 170 11.26 18.94 5.69
C ALA A 170 12.55 18.31 5.17
N TYR A 171 12.44 17.39 4.21
CA TYR A 171 13.60 16.73 3.61
C TYR A 171 13.94 17.52 2.34
N GLU A 172 14.98 18.34 2.40
CA GLU A 172 15.56 18.99 1.22
C GLU A 172 16.35 17.96 0.40
N GLU A 173 16.27 18.06 -0.94
CA GLU A 173 16.75 17.06 -1.90
C GLU A 173 18.26 16.73 -1.81
N GLU A 174 19.09 17.54 -1.12
CA GLU A 174 20.55 17.44 -1.23
C GLU A 174 21.29 16.87 -0.02
N ASN A 175 20.64 16.51 1.09
CA ASN A 175 21.36 15.85 2.18
C ASN A 175 20.46 15.03 3.11
N THR A 176 20.32 13.72 2.82
CA THR A 176 20.48 12.58 3.75
C THR A 176 19.63 11.36 3.35
N GLU A 177 19.99 10.68 2.26
CA GLU A 177 19.39 9.40 1.85
C GLU A 177 19.26 8.37 3.00
N LYS A 178 20.23 8.40 3.94
CA LYS A 178 20.27 7.52 5.13
C LYS A 178 19.40 7.96 6.30
N LEU A 179 19.29 9.27 6.59
CA LEU A 179 18.45 9.78 7.68
C LEU A 179 16.98 9.80 7.26
N GLN A 180 16.75 10.14 5.98
CA GLN A 180 15.49 10.07 5.26
C GLN A 180 14.90 8.66 5.31
N THR A 181 15.69 7.65 4.98
CA THR A 181 15.24 6.24 5.03
C THR A 181 14.91 5.74 6.43
N ALA A 182 15.60 6.19 7.48
CA ALA A 182 15.43 5.66 8.84
C ALA A 182 14.23 6.30 9.59
N LEU A 183 13.99 7.60 9.41
CA LEU A 183 12.91 8.32 10.10
C LEU A 183 11.56 8.16 9.38
N GLU A 184 11.54 8.31 8.05
CA GLU A 184 10.32 8.12 7.25
C GLU A 184 9.78 6.71 7.39
N ALA A 185 10.67 5.70 7.44
CA ALA A 185 10.25 4.32 7.61
C ALA A 185 9.54 4.09 8.94
N ASN A 186 9.97 4.70 10.04
CA ASN A 186 9.36 4.39 11.34
C ASN A 186 7.99 5.06 11.53
N SER A 187 7.84 6.33 11.13
CA SER A 187 6.58 7.06 11.30
C SER A 187 5.47 6.47 10.41
N ILE A 188 5.76 6.24 9.12
CA ILE A 188 4.78 5.67 8.18
C ILE A 188 4.43 4.23 8.51
N VAL A 189 5.42 3.39 8.87
CA VAL A 189 5.19 1.98 9.17
C VAL A 189 4.33 1.84 10.42
N GLU A 190 4.62 2.60 11.47
CA GLU A 190 3.82 2.56 12.70
C GLU A 190 2.41 3.11 12.45
N PHE A 191 2.25 4.19 11.68
CA PHE A 191 0.93 4.70 11.30
C PHE A 191 0.11 3.63 10.57
N GLN A 192 0.70 3.00 9.55
CA GLN A 192 0.03 1.97 8.76
C GLN A 192 -0.35 0.76 9.63
N ALA A 193 0.54 0.27 10.50
CA ALA A 193 0.25 -0.84 11.41
C ALA A 193 -0.84 -0.49 12.45
N LYS A 194 -0.83 0.74 12.98
CA LYS A 194 -1.90 1.26 13.85
C LYS A 194 -3.25 1.32 13.13
N LEU A 195 -3.26 1.76 11.87
CA LEU A 195 -4.48 1.81 11.06
C LEU A 195 -5.06 0.41 10.83
N GLU A 196 -4.23 -0.57 10.44
CA GLU A 196 -4.66 -1.96 10.28
C GLU A 196 -5.28 -2.51 11.58
N LYS A 197 -4.64 -2.26 12.72
CA LYS A 197 -5.16 -2.66 14.02
C LYS A 197 -6.51 -2.01 14.31
N GLN A 198 -6.63 -0.71 14.07
CA GLN A 198 -7.86 0.03 14.35
C GLN A 198 -9.02 -0.45 13.48
N LEU A 199 -8.77 -0.70 12.18
CA LEU A 199 -9.78 -1.26 11.28
C LEU A 199 -10.27 -2.64 11.76
N ARG A 200 -9.37 -3.49 12.27
CA ARG A 200 -9.75 -4.77 12.87
C ARG A 200 -10.54 -4.64 14.17
N ILE A 201 -10.19 -3.69 15.03
CA ILE A 201 -10.92 -3.42 16.29
C ILE A 201 -12.40 -3.11 16.00
N ILE A 202 -12.67 -2.40 14.91
CA ILE A 202 -14.05 -2.08 14.50
C ILE A 202 -14.67 -3.12 13.56
N ASN A 203 -14.11 -4.34 13.54
CA ASN A 203 -14.60 -5.52 12.81
C ASN A 203 -14.53 -5.43 11.28
N TYR A 204 -13.54 -4.73 10.73
CA TYR A 204 -13.17 -4.89 9.33
C TYR A 204 -11.95 -5.81 9.20
N PRO A 205 -12.07 -6.97 8.54
CA PRO A 205 -10.94 -7.89 8.38
C PRO A 205 -9.82 -7.24 7.58
N VAL A 206 -8.59 -7.28 8.09
CA VAL A 206 -7.40 -6.74 7.41
C VAL A 206 -6.38 -7.86 7.22
N ILE A 207 -5.88 -8.01 5.99
CA ILE A 207 -4.80 -8.93 5.64
C ILE A 207 -3.68 -8.13 4.97
N CYS A 208 -2.45 -8.29 5.45
CA CYS A 208 -1.27 -7.76 4.78
C CYS A 208 -0.86 -8.70 3.65
N LEU A 209 -0.80 -8.19 2.42
CA LEU A 209 -0.38 -8.95 1.26
C LEU A 209 1.04 -8.54 0.88
N LEU A 210 2.03 -9.41 1.12
CA LEU A 210 3.41 -9.18 0.72
C LEU A 210 3.65 -9.70 -0.69
N ILE A 211 4.10 -8.81 -1.56
CA ILE A 211 4.44 -9.07 -2.96
C ILE A 211 5.79 -8.43 -3.22
N ASP A 212 6.71 -9.17 -3.81
CA ASP A 212 8.09 -8.71 -3.99
C ASP A 212 8.63 -8.21 -2.64
N GLY A 213 9.37 -7.10 -2.61
CA GLY A 213 9.64 -6.36 -1.39
C GLY A 213 11.12 -6.16 -1.14
N ASP A 214 11.42 -5.02 -0.56
CA ASP A 214 12.75 -4.63 -0.10
C ASP A 214 12.87 -4.78 1.43
N TYR A 215 13.98 -4.32 1.99
CA TYR A 215 14.17 -4.30 3.44
C TYR A 215 13.10 -3.46 4.16
N LYS A 216 12.63 -2.35 3.58
CA LYS A 216 11.56 -1.53 4.15
C LYS A 216 10.25 -2.33 4.24
N SER A 217 9.98 -3.16 3.25
CA SER A 217 8.84 -4.08 3.21
C SER A 217 8.91 -5.10 4.36
N PHE A 218 10.09 -5.63 4.69
CA PHE A 218 10.28 -6.49 5.86
C PHE A 218 9.95 -5.78 7.18
N ILE A 219 10.48 -4.56 7.38
CA ILE A 219 10.18 -3.75 8.57
C ILE A 219 8.68 -3.48 8.68
N ARG A 220 8.03 -3.20 7.56
CA ARG A 220 6.58 -2.97 7.47
C ARG A 220 5.77 -4.21 7.85
N ILE A 221 6.16 -5.39 7.38
CA ILE A 221 5.52 -6.67 7.73
C ILE A 221 5.71 -7.01 9.20
N ARG A 222 6.92 -6.80 9.75
CA ARG A 222 7.20 -7.01 11.17
C ARG A 222 6.27 -6.15 12.04
N ALA A 223 6.08 -4.87 11.70
CA ALA A 223 5.18 -3.99 12.44
C ALA A 223 3.72 -4.47 12.40
N SER A 224 3.24 -4.94 11.25
CA SER A 224 1.91 -5.56 11.13
C SER A 224 1.74 -6.77 12.05
N LEU A 225 2.72 -7.68 12.04
CA LEU A 225 2.69 -8.87 12.89
C LEU A 225 2.71 -8.50 14.37
N GLN A 226 3.48 -7.48 14.77
CA GLN A 226 3.51 -6.95 16.15
C GLN A 226 2.18 -6.33 16.60
N LYS A 227 1.28 -6.00 15.67
CA LYS A 227 -0.08 -5.56 15.96
C LYS A 227 -1.12 -6.67 15.78
N ASP A 228 -0.70 -7.91 15.54
CA ASP A 228 -1.55 -9.07 15.26
C ASP A 228 -2.29 -9.02 13.91
N THR A 229 -1.76 -8.30 12.91
CA THR A 229 -2.31 -8.35 11.54
C THR A 229 -1.74 -9.58 10.81
N SER A 230 -2.62 -10.40 10.24
CA SER A 230 -2.22 -11.58 9.47
C SER A 230 -1.54 -11.20 8.15
N VAL A 231 -0.53 -11.98 7.76
CA VAL A 231 0.27 -11.74 6.55
C VAL A 231 0.11 -12.90 5.58
N LEU A 232 -0.24 -12.58 4.33
CA LEU A 232 -0.22 -13.48 3.19
C LEU A 232 1.01 -13.17 2.33
N ILE A 233 1.89 -14.15 2.14
CA ILE A 233 3.13 -14.01 1.38
C ILE A 233 2.93 -14.62 -0.02
N CYS A 234 3.11 -13.82 -1.07
CA CYS A 234 3.03 -14.29 -2.45
C CYS A 234 4.38 -14.84 -2.93
N LYS A 235 4.64 -16.12 -2.65
CA LYS A 235 5.83 -16.83 -3.17
C LYS A 235 5.86 -16.80 -4.72
N GLY A 236 7.06 -16.68 -5.28
CA GLY A 236 7.37 -16.56 -6.70
C GLY A 236 7.26 -15.14 -7.25
N THR A 237 7.12 -14.13 -6.37
CA THR A 237 7.07 -12.71 -6.74
C THR A 237 8.40 -11.98 -6.58
N GLY A 238 9.42 -12.64 -6.00
CA GLY A 238 10.79 -12.15 -5.88
C GLY A 238 11.16 -11.54 -4.52
N GLN A 239 12.45 -11.25 -4.37
CA GLN A 239 13.05 -10.48 -3.27
C GLN A 239 12.57 -10.93 -1.86
N MET A 240 12.07 -10.01 -1.02
CA MET A 240 11.69 -10.29 0.36
C MET A 240 10.54 -11.31 0.48
N ALA A 241 9.59 -11.33 -0.46
CA ALA A 241 8.50 -12.31 -0.43
C ALA A 241 9.02 -13.75 -0.51
N ASP A 242 9.99 -14.00 -1.38
CA ASP A 242 10.55 -15.34 -1.57
C ASP A 242 11.47 -15.75 -0.42
N VAL A 243 12.28 -14.81 0.09
CA VAL A 243 13.09 -15.02 1.30
C VAL A 243 12.21 -15.43 2.49
N LEU A 244 11.12 -14.70 2.77
CA LEU A 244 10.23 -15.02 3.88
C LEU A 244 9.42 -16.31 3.63
N ALA A 245 9.02 -16.59 2.39
CA ALA A 245 8.32 -17.82 2.06
C ALA A 245 9.20 -19.06 2.31
N GLU A 246 10.48 -19.00 1.93
CA GLU A 246 11.44 -20.08 2.23
C GLU A 246 11.70 -20.19 3.73
N ALA A 247 11.86 -19.07 4.44
CA ALA A 247 12.02 -19.07 5.90
C ALA A 247 10.86 -19.80 6.60
N VAL A 248 9.62 -19.46 6.25
CA VAL A 248 8.40 -20.09 6.79
C VAL A 248 8.34 -21.57 6.42
N THR A 249 8.73 -21.93 5.20
CA THR A 249 8.76 -23.32 4.73
C THR A 249 9.79 -24.14 5.50
N PHE A 250 10.98 -23.59 5.74
CA PHE A 250 12.04 -24.23 6.52
C PHE A 250 11.53 -24.57 7.93
N PHE A 251 10.99 -23.60 8.66
CA PHE A 251 10.49 -23.83 10.03
C PHE A 251 9.27 -24.77 10.10
N ARG A 252 8.45 -24.84 9.04
CA ARG A 252 7.31 -25.77 8.99
C ARG A 252 7.73 -27.22 8.72
N THR A 253 8.78 -27.41 7.92
CA THR A 253 9.20 -28.74 7.45
C THR A 253 10.26 -29.37 8.34
N LYS A 254 11.07 -28.56 9.02
CA LYS A 254 12.12 -29.02 9.91
C LYS A 254 11.67 -28.79 11.35
N SER A 255 11.20 -29.87 12.00
CA SER A 255 10.90 -29.87 13.43
C SER A 255 12.12 -29.39 14.23
N ASP A 256 11.91 -28.91 15.46
CA ASP A 256 12.80 -28.22 16.44
C ASP A 256 14.26 -28.73 16.61
N SER A 257 14.72 -29.70 15.83
CA SER A 257 16.05 -30.32 15.86
C SER A 257 17.11 -29.71 14.95
N LEU A 258 16.79 -28.76 14.04
CA LEU A 258 17.81 -28.05 13.26
C LEU A 258 18.18 -26.72 13.92
N GLY A 259 19.46 -26.58 14.29
CA GLY A 259 19.96 -25.42 15.00
C GLY A 259 19.97 -24.15 14.15
N GLU A 260 19.93 -22.99 14.81
CA GLU A 260 19.97 -21.65 14.21
C GLU A 260 21.04 -21.49 13.12
N ARG A 261 22.14 -22.24 13.20
CA ARG A 261 23.23 -22.23 12.23
C ARG A 261 22.83 -22.79 10.84
N GLU A 262 22.01 -23.82 10.79
CA GLU A 262 21.56 -24.40 9.51
C GLU A 262 20.47 -23.53 8.88
N PHE A 263 19.64 -22.90 9.72
CA PHE A 263 18.70 -21.87 9.28
C PHE A 263 19.43 -20.66 8.67
N HIS A 264 20.45 -20.12 9.36
CA HIS A 264 21.25 -19.01 8.84
C HIS A 264 21.89 -19.34 7.48
N LYS A 265 22.55 -20.50 7.36
CA LYS A 265 23.14 -20.92 6.08
C LYS A 265 22.11 -21.06 4.95
N HIS A 266 20.94 -21.60 5.27
CA HIS A 266 19.86 -21.73 4.29
C HIS A 266 19.36 -20.36 3.84
N LEU A 267 19.14 -19.43 4.78
CA LEU A 267 18.72 -18.08 4.45
C LEU A 267 19.77 -17.31 3.65
N GLU A 268 21.06 -17.42 3.99
CA GLU A 268 22.14 -16.81 3.22
C GLU A 268 22.08 -17.25 1.75
N SER A 269 21.92 -18.56 1.50
CA SER A 269 21.75 -19.09 0.14
C SER A 269 20.53 -18.51 -0.57
N VAL A 270 19.39 -18.43 0.10
CA VAL A 270 18.15 -17.89 -0.50
C VAL A 270 18.26 -16.40 -0.79
N ILE A 271 18.90 -15.62 0.09
CA ILE A 271 19.15 -14.18 -0.08
C ILE A 271 20.04 -13.96 -1.30
N GLU A 272 21.12 -14.73 -1.45
CA GLU A 272 22.02 -14.70 -2.61
C GLU A 272 21.29 -15.05 -3.91
N GLU A 273 20.49 -16.13 -3.92
CA GLU A 273 19.71 -16.56 -5.10
C GLU A 273 18.68 -15.51 -5.54
N ASN A 274 18.12 -14.75 -4.60
CA ASN A 274 17.14 -13.70 -4.88
C ASN A 274 17.78 -12.33 -5.16
N ASN A 275 19.12 -12.23 -5.21
CA ASN A 275 19.86 -10.97 -5.34
C ASN A 275 19.39 -9.89 -4.34
N PHE A 276 19.00 -10.31 -3.13
CA PHE A 276 18.54 -9.39 -2.10
C PHE A 276 19.76 -8.78 -1.40
N VAL A 277 20.10 -7.52 -1.70
CA VAL A 277 21.21 -6.75 -1.09
C VAL A 277 20.67 -5.57 -0.30
#